data_AF-A0AAV4CJK9-F1
#
_entry.id   AF-A0AAV4CJK9-F1
#
_cell.length_a   1.000
_cell.length_b   1.000
_cell.length_c   1.000
_cell.angle_alpha   90.00
_cell.angle_beta   90.00
_cell.angle_gamma   90.00
#
_symmetry.space_group_name_H-M   'P 1'
#
loop_
_entity.id
_entity.type
_entity.pdbx_description
1 polymer ?
#
loop_
_entity_poly.entity_id
_entity_poly.type
_entity_poly.pdbx_seq_one_letter_code
_entity_poly.pdbx_strand_id
1 'polypeptide(L)'
;MIIDEIRNKEDSTRVQKAVQQPQQGQWTNWDTAIQRSLTWNDIWHMAPLIISFLIRSVYDLLPSNANLVRWGKKDDPTCPLCQGRQTTEHVLRSCKVALSQG
;
A
#
# COMPACT_ATOMS: atom_id res chain seq x y z
N MET A 1 13.47 33.24 2.94
CA MET A 1 12.82 33.56 4.23
C MET A 1 11.29 33.53 4.13
N ILE A 2 10.61 34.48 3.47
CA ILE A 2 9.13 34.44 3.36
C ILE A 2 8.63 33.24 2.53
N ILE A 3 9.32 32.91 1.43
CA ILE A 3 8.96 31.78 0.56
C ILE A 3 9.04 30.44 1.31
N ASP A 4 10.08 30.27 2.12
CA ASP A 4 10.29 29.03 2.88
C ASP A 4 9.23 28.87 3.97
N GLU A 5 8.81 29.97 4.60
CA GLU A 5 7.74 29.97 5.59
C GLU A 5 6.38 29.63 4.98
N ILE A 6 6.08 30.18 3.80
CA ILE A 6 4.87 29.82 3.04
C ILE A 6 4.89 28.34 2.66
N ARG A 7 6.03 27.82 2.16
CA ARG A 7 6.18 26.40 1.80
C ARG A 7 5.95 25.50 3.01
N ASN A 8 6.54 25.80 4.15
CA ASN A 8 6.37 25.00 5.36
C ASN A 8 4.91 24.97 5.84
N LYS A 9 4.19 26.10 5.72
CA LYS A 9 2.77 26.18 6.07
C LYS A 9 1.91 25.35 5.12
N GLU A 10 2.19 25.39 3.82
CA GLU A 10 1.52 24.56 2.83
C GLU A 10 1.79 23.07 3.05
N ASP A 11 3.05 22.69 3.29
CA ASP A 11 3.44 21.30 3.52
C ASP A 11 2.80 20.74 4.78
N SER A 12 2.74 21.53 5.86
CA SER A 12 2.00 21.18 7.07
C SER A 12 0.52 20.89 6.78
N THR A 13 -0.11 21.70 5.93
CA THR A 13 -1.51 21.50 5.50
C THR A 13 -1.68 20.22 4.68
N ARG A 14 -0.74 19.93 3.77
CA ARG A 14 -0.74 18.69 2.96
C ARG A 14 -0.58 17.45 3.85
N VAL A 15 0.33 17.49 4.81
CA VAL A 15 0.57 16.39 5.76
C VAL A 15 -0.66 16.16 6.64
N GLN A 16 -1.26 17.21 7.20
CA GLN A 16 -2.50 17.10 7.98
C GLN A 16 -3.62 16.41 7.21
N LYS A 17 -3.78 16.77 5.92
CA LYS A 17 -4.75 16.12 5.04
C LYS A 17 -4.38 14.64 4.77
N ALA A 18 -3.11 14.35 4.55
CA ALA A 18 -2.64 12.99 4.29
C ALA A 18 -2.92 12.07 5.48
N VAL A 19 -2.64 12.50 6.72
CA VAL A 19 -2.90 11.69 7.93
C VAL A 19 -4.39 11.30 8.07
N GLN A 20 -5.30 12.13 7.55
CA GLN A 20 -6.75 11.84 7.55
C GLN A 20 -7.19 10.86 6.46
N GLN A 21 -6.29 10.44 5.56
CA GLN A 21 -6.58 9.52 4.47
C GLN A 21 -6.08 8.11 4.82
N PRO A 22 -6.95 7.21 5.35
CA PRO A 22 -6.53 5.92 5.87
C PRO A 22 -5.95 4.96 4.81
N GLN A 23 -6.06 5.26 3.52
CA GLN A 23 -5.44 4.45 2.46
C GLN A 23 -4.32 5.22 1.76
N GLN A 24 -4.64 6.37 1.16
CA GLN A 24 -3.66 7.18 0.39
C GLN A 24 -2.61 7.83 1.29
N GLY A 25 -2.94 8.06 2.56
CA GLY A 25 -2.07 8.63 3.56
C GLY A 25 -1.22 7.63 4.33
N GLN A 26 -1.28 6.34 4.02
CA GLN A 26 -0.53 5.31 4.77
C GLN A 26 0.99 5.56 4.82
N TRP A 27 1.53 6.30 3.86
CA TRP A 27 2.93 6.72 3.85
C TRP A 27 3.33 7.59 5.04
N THR A 28 2.38 8.22 5.75
CA THR A 28 2.67 8.98 6.97
C THR A 28 3.06 8.09 8.16
N ASN A 29 2.86 6.77 8.06
CA ASN A 29 3.10 5.81 9.14
C ASN A 29 4.24 4.83 8.78
N TRP A 30 5.07 5.14 7.79
CA TRP A 30 6.12 4.25 7.27
C TRP A 30 7.46 4.34 8.03
N ASP A 31 7.45 4.77 9.30
CA ASP A 31 8.67 4.95 10.12
C ASP A 31 9.51 3.67 10.23
N THR A 32 8.87 2.50 10.14
CA THR A 32 9.50 1.18 10.21
C THR A 32 9.63 0.49 8.85
N ALA A 33 9.16 1.12 7.77
CA ALA A 33 9.18 0.53 6.44
C ALA A 33 10.61 0.48 5.89
N ILE A 34 10.97 -0.66 5.29
CA ILE A 34 12.25 -0.79 4.58
C ILE A 34 12.16 0.03 3.31
N GLN A 35 13.00 1.06 3.19
CA GLN A 35 13.09 1.83 1.96
C GLN A 35 13.64 0.96 0.83
N ARG A 36 12.93 0.98 -0.29
CA ARG A 36 13.38 0.41 -1.56
C ARG A 36 13.64 1.55 -2.53
N SER A 37 14.92 1.83 -2.81
CA SER A 37 15.29 2.77 -3.87
C SER A 37 15.13 2.10 -5.23
N LEU A 38 14.36 2.73 -6.12
CA LEU A 38 14.30 2.38 -7.54
C LEU A 38 14.97 3.50 -8.32
N THR A 39 16.03 3.18 -9.06
CA THR A 39 16.65 4.14 -9.98
C THR A 39 15.82 4.25 -11.26
N TRP A 40 16.00 5.35 -11.99
CA TRP A 40 15.41 5.47 -13.33
C TRP A 40 15.84 4.34 -14.25
N ASN A 41 17.09 3.89 -14.14
CA ASN A 41 17.59 2.77 -14.91
C ASN A 41 16.84 1.48 -14.56
N ASP A 42 16.58 1.22 -13.29
CA ASP A 42 15.79 0.04 -12.88
C ASP A 42 14.38 0.07 -13.46
N ILE A 43 13.72 1.23 -13.38
CA ILE A 43 12.37 1.43 -13.90
C ILE A 43 12.33 1.18 -15.43
N TRP A 44 13.30 1.70 -16.17
CA TRP A 44 13.38 1.53 -17.63
C TRP A 44 13.53 0.07 -18.06
N HIS A 45 14.20 -0.75 -17.26
CA HIS A 45 14.44 -2.17 -17.58
C HIS A 45 13.42 -3.12 -16.94
N MET A 46 12.55 -2.63 -16.06
CA MET A 46 11.50 -3.45 -15.44
C MET A 46 10.33 -3.66 -16.39
N ALA A 47 9.78 -4.88 -16.38
CA ALA A 47 8.52 -5.16 -17.05
C ALA A 47 7.39 -4.27 -16.47
N PRO A 48 6.52 -3.67 -17.29
CA PRO A 48 5.47 -2.76 -16.82
C PRO A 48 4.56 -3.36 -15.73
N LEU A 49 4.30 -4.66 -15.79
CA LEU A 49 3.49 -5.37 -14.80
C LEU A 49 4.16 -5.44 -13.42
N ILE A 50 5.49 -5.52 -13.37
CA ILE A 50 6.24 -5.54 -12.11
C ILE A 50 6.12 -4.18 -11.43
N ILE A 51 6.31 -3.10 -12.19
CA ILE A 51 6.16 -1.72 -11.68
C ILE A 51 4.74 -1.51 -11.14
N SER A 52 3.74 -1.91 -11.92
CA SER A 52 2.33 -1.82 -11.52
C SER A 52 2.06 -2.58 -10.22
N PHE A 53 2.56 -3.82 -10.10
CA PHE A 53 2.42 -4.63 -8.91
C PHE A 53 3.09 -3.98 -7.69
N LEU A 54 4.33 -3.51 -7.83
CA LEU A 54 5.07 -2.87 -6.73
C LEU A 54 4.33 -1.65 -6.19
N ILE A 55 3.94 -0.72 -7.06
CA ILE A 55 3.22 0.49 -6.65
C ILE A 55 1.90 0.10 -5.96
N ARG A 56 1.13 -0.83 -6.54
CA ARG A 56 -0.14 -1.27 -5.97
C ARG A 56 0.02 -2.03 -4.65
N SER A 57 1.10 -2.80 -4.47
CA SER A 57 1.36 -3.49 -3.21
C SER A 57 1.64 -2.51 -2.06
N VAL A 58 2.37 -1.43 -2.34
CA VAL A 58 2.77 -0.42 -1.35
C VAL A 58 1.57 0.39 -0.86
N TYR A 59 0.64 0.74 -1.76
CA TYR A 59 -0.57 1.51 -1.41
C TYR A 59 -1.79 0.64 -1.10
N ASP A 60 -1.60 -0.67 -0.91
CA ASP A 60 -2.67 -1.66 -0.66
C ASP A 60 -3.84 -1.51 -1.66
N LEU A 61 -3.48 -1.52 -2.96
CA LEU A 61 -4.39 -1.45 -4.12
C LEU A 61 -4.45 -2.76 -4.90
N LEU A 62 -3.84 -3.84 -4.38
CA LEU A 62 -3.96 -5.17 -4.97
C LEU A 62 -5.36 -5.75 -4.72
N PRO A 63 -5.87 -6.62 -5.60
CA PRO A 63 -7.22 -7.18 -5.50
C PRO A 63 -7.34 -8.28 -4.41
N SER A 64 -6.96 -7.96 -3.17
CA SER A 64 -7.25 -8.80 -1.99
C SER A 64 -8.76 -8.78 -1.69
N ASN A 65 -9.31 -9.82 -1.05
CA ASN A 65 -10.76 -9.80 -0.73
C ASN A 65 -11.14 -8.58 0.12
N ALA A 66 -10.27 -8.12 1.03
CA ALA A 66 -10.52 -6.89 1.77
C ALA A 66 -10.70 -5.66 0.87
N ASN A 67 -9.88 -5.54 -0.19
CA ASN A 67 -10.01 -4.46 -1.17
C ASN A 67 -11.20 -4.64 -2.11
N LEU A 68 -11.47 -5.88 -2.53
CA LEU A 68 -12.65 -6.18 -3.36
C LEU A 68 -13.94 -5.80 -2.64
N VAL A 69 -14.04 -6.07 -1.33
CA VAL A 69 -15.18 -5.61 -0.51
C VAL A 69 -15.23 -4.09 -0.43
N ARG A 70 -14.10 -3.44 -0.18
CA ARG A 70 -14.01 -1.97 -0.16
C ARG A 70 -14.44 -1.34 -1.49
N TRP A 71 -14.22 -2.02 -2.61
CA TRP A 71 -14.63 -1.58 -3.96
C TRP A 71 -16.05 -2.02 -4.35
N GLY A 72 -16.80 -2.67 -3.46
CA GLY A 72 -18.14 -3.17 -3.75
C GLY A 72 -18.17 -4.28 -4.81
N LYS A 73 -17.07 -5.04 -4.96
CA LYS A 73 -16.93 -6.16 -5.89
C LYS A 73 -17.13 -7.52 -5.25
N LYS A 74 -17.18 -7.58 -3.92
CA LYS A 74 -17.40 -8.79 -3.12
C LYS A 74 -18.07 -8.39 -1.81
N ASP A 75 -18.78 -9.31 -1.18
CA ASP A 75 -19.45 -9.06 0.10
C ASP A 75 -18.61 -9.45 1.31
N ASP A 76 -17.72 -10.44 1.14
CA ASP A 76 -16.98 -11.05 2.23
C ASP A 76 -15.45 -10.91 2.05
N PRO A 77 -14.72 -10.31 3.02
CA PRO A 77 -13.28 -10.12 2.94
C PRO A 77 -12.47 -11.35 3.38
N THR A 78 -13.12 -12.49 3.62
CA THR A 78 -12.51 -13.65 4.27
C THR A 78 -11.60 -14.46 3.32
N CYS A 79 -10.51 -15.00 3.86
CA CYS A 79 -9.57 -15.86 3.15
C CYS A 79 -10.15 -17.26 3.00
N PRO A 80 -10.15 -17.84 1.78
CA PRO A 80 -10.72 -19.18 1.56
C PRO A 80 -9.94 -20.30 2.25
N LEU A 81 -8.66 -20.08 2.58
CA LEU A 81 -7.80 -21.09 3.18
C LEU A 81 -7.91 -21.11 4.71
N CYS A 82 -7.75 -19.95 5.34
CA CYS A 82 -7.63 -19.85 6.79
C CYS A 82 -8.82 -19.20 7.49
N GLN A 83 -9.84 -18.78 6.72
CA GLN A 83 -11.05 -18.11 7.22
C GLN A 83 -10.80 -16.80 8.00
N GLY A 84 -9.62 -16.21 7.87
CA GLY A 84 -9.30 -14.88 8.44
C GLY A 84 -9.51 -13.75 7.45
N ARG A 85 -9.45 -12.49 7.87
CA ARG A 85 -9.56 -11.34 6.95
C ARG A 85 -8.37 -11.33 5.95
N GLN A 86 -8.67 -11.35 4.65
CA GLN A 86 -7.67 -11.39 3.59
C GLN A 86 -7.29 -9.98 3.12
N THR A 87 -6.33 -9.36 3.80
CA THR A 87 -5.67 -8.10 3.38
C THR A 87 -4.57 -8.36 2.35
N THR A 88 -3.98 -7.32 1.76
CA THR A 88 -2.81 -7.48 0.89
C THR A 88 -1.63 -8.12 1.63
N GLU A 89 -1.36 -7.71 2.87
CA GLU A 89 -0.33 -8.34 3.72
C GLU A 89 -0.62 -9.83 3.96
N HIS A 90 -1.89 -10.18 4.20
CA HIS A 90 -2.31 -11.57 4.34
C HIS A 90 -1.97 -12.41 3.11
N VAL A 91 -2.25 -11.89 1.91
CA VAL A 91 -1.98 -12.59 0.65
C VAL A 91 -0.47 -12.72 0.40
N LEU A 92 0.31 -11.67 0.65
CA LEU A 92 1.73 -11.64 0.31
C LEU A 92 2.63 -12.34 1.33
N ARG A 93 2.26 -12.39 2.62
CA ARG A 93 3.16 -12.89 3.68
C ARG A 93 2.48 -13.67 4.80
N SER A 94 1.21 -13.40 5.12
CA SER A 94 0.65 -13.74 6.44
C SER A 94 -0.48 -14.78 6.44
N CYS A 95 -0.65 -15.57 5.37
CA CYS A 95 -1.58 -16.70 5.40
C CYS A 95 -0.92 -17.95 6.01
N LYS A 96 -1.24 -18.26 7.27
CA LYS A 96 -0.71 -19.42 8.00
C LYS A 96 -0.89 -20.76 7.28
N VAL A 97 -2.04 -20.95 6.62
CA VAL A 97 -2.36 -22.19 5.91
C VAL A 97 -1.50 -22.30 4.65
N ALA A 98 -1.42 -21.24 3.84
CA ALA A 98 -0.58 -21.21 2.65
C ALA A 98 0.90 -21.40 3.00
N LEU A 99 1.38 -20.80 4.10
CA LEU A 99 2.77 -20.96 4.56
C LEU A 99 3.08 -22.39 5.00
N SER A 100 2.12 -23.09 5.62
CA SER A 100 2.31 -24.47 6.05
C SER A 100 2.19 -25.52 4.94
N GLN A 101 1.50 -25.18 3.85
CA GLN A 101 1.18 -26.11 2.75
C GLN A 101 2.02 -25.87 1.48
N GLY A 102 2.86 -24.82 1.48
CA GLY A 102 3.72 -24.43 0.36
C GLY A 102 5.04 -25.19 0.28
#